data_AF-A0A779QJK4-F1
#
_entry.id   AF-A0A779QJK4-F1
#
_cell.length_a   1.000
_cell.length_b   1.000
_cell.length_c   1.000
_cell.angle_alpha   90.00
_cell.angle_beta   90.00
_cell.angle_gamma   90.00
#
_symmetry.space_group_name_H-M   'P 1'
#
loop_
_entity.id
_entity.type
_entity.pdbx_description
1 polymer ?
#
loop_
_entity_poly.entity_id
_entity_poly.type
_entity_poly.pdbx_seq_one_letter_code
_entity_poly.pdbx_strand_id
1 'polypeptide(L)'
;LGEYTLTVRAINSYGQQGEPATTTFRINAPAKPATIELTPGYFQITAVPRLAVYDPTVQFEFWFSEKRITNTAQVEKSARYLGTGSQWTVQGSRIKPGTDFWFYVRSVNLVGKSAFVEASGQPSNDGEGYLEIFRGLIDETLLGQALKERIDASALRTEVTQLEEDIRQRMDTDIAEVTRKIGKAENSLTQLVAKKNEDQTLAIAQVSQKVDRVSSEISQTVSQGQSENARQIAQVRQYVDKKGSEITSTTDKKLGDQAVTIQQIQRVQSDTRNELNAMYMLKVQKTKNGIPYVAGIGAGIEDVDGQTLSNILLQADRIAMITPENGNTTPLFVAQGNQLFMNDVFLKRLFAVSITSSGNPP
;
A
#
# COMPACT_ATOMS: atom_id res chain seq x y z
N LEU A 1 -111.65 20.53 -61.18
CA LEU A 1 -110.68 21.34 -61.94
C LEU A 1 -110.73 20.88 -63.38
N GLY A 2 -110.89 21.81 -64.31
CA GLY A 2 -111.37 21.50 -65.65
C GLY A 2 -111.03 22.60 -66.67
N GLU A 3 -111.45 22.34 -67.90
CA GLU A 3 -111.35 23.26 -69.00
C GLU A 3 -112.60 24.13 -69.05
N TYR A 4 -112.43 25.44 -68.97
CA TYR A 4 -113.49 26.42 -68.89
C TYR A 4 -113.53 27.21 -70.19
N THR A 5 -114.71 27.28 -70.77
CA THR A 5 -114.97 28.06 -71.97
C THR A 5 -115.72 29.32 -71.56
N LEU A 6 -115.11 30.49 -71.75
CA LEU A 6 -115.77 31.77 -71.59
C LEU A 6 -116.28 32.21 -72.96
N THR A 7 -117.60 32.32 -73.07
CA THR A 7 -118.28 32.87 -74.25
C THR A 7 -118.89 34.21 -73.88
N VAL A 8 -118.50 35.27 -74.58
CA VAL A 8 -118.98 36.64 -74.36
C VAL A 8 -119.74 37.10 -75.60
N ARG A 9 -120.90 37.74 -75.40
CA ARG A 9 -121.70 38.37 -76.47
C ARG A 9 -122.10 39.77 -76.04
N ALA A 10 -122.09 40.71 -76.98
CA ALA A 10 -122.67 42.03 -76.78
C ALA A 10 -124.18 41.99 -77.06
N ILE A 11 -124.98 42.67 -76.23
CA ILE A 11 -126.42 42.83 -76.43
C ILE A 11 -126.72 44.33 -76.50
N ASN A 12 -127.41 44.78 -77.55
CA ASN A 12 -127.81 46.18 -77.68
C ASN A 12 -129.09 46.49 -76.90
N SER A 13 -129.48 47.78 -76.83
CA SER A 13 -130.67 48.25 -76.10
C SER A 13 -132.00 47.71 -76.63
N TYR A 14 -132.01 47.07 -77.81
CA TYR A 14 -133.18 46.42 -78.42
C TYR A 14 -133.19 44.90 -78.20
N GLY A 15 -132.24 44.35 -77.44
CA GLY A 15 -132.15 42.92 -77.14
C GLY A 15 -131.48 42.07 -78.23
N GLN A 16 -130.94 42.68 -79.30
CA GLN A 16 -130.23 41.95 -80.35
C GLN A 16 -128.83 41.56 -79.87
N GLN A 17 -128.47 40.29 -80.06
CA GLN A 17 -127.18 39.74 -79.66
C GLN A 17 -126.22 39.73 -80.86
N GLY A 18 -124.98 40.20 -80.64
CA GLY A 18 -123.89 40.06 -81.60
C GLY A 18 -123.25 38.67 -81.57
N GLU A 19 -122.36 38.41 -82.52
CA GLU A 19 -121.60 37.15 -82.61
C GLU A 19 -120.80 36.88 -81.32
N PRO A 20 -120.79 35.62 -80.81
CA PRO A 20 -119.98 35.26 -79.66
C PRO A 20 -118.48 35.35 -79.92
N ALA A 21 -117.76 35.91 -78.95
CA ALA A 21 -116.33 35.66 -78.78
C ALA A 21 -116.15 34.56 -77.74
N THR A 22 -115.41 33.51 -78.09
CA THR A 22 -115.19 32.35 -77.22
C THR A 22 -113.69 32.18 -76.96
N THR A 23 -113.29 31.97 -75.71
CA THR A 23 -111.94 31.55 -75.34
C THR A 23 -111.99 30.44 -74.30
N THR A 24 -110.97 29.59 -74.29
CA THR A 24 -110.88 28.45 -73.39
C THR A 24 -109.64 28.56 -72.52
N PHE A 25 -109.78 28.33 -71.22
CA PHE A 25 -108.68 28.35 -70.27
C PHE A 25 -108.85 27.25 -69.22
N ARG A 26 -107.76 26.88 -68.55
CA ARG A 26 -107.75 25.80 -67.55
C ARG A 26 -107.55 26.36 -66.16
N ILE A 27 -108.41 25.96 -65.23
CA ILE A 27 -108.21 26.18 -63.80
C ILE A 27 -107.90 24.80 -63.22
N ASN A 28 -106.63 24.58 -62.88
CA ASN A 28 -106.12 23.33 -62.32
C ASN A 28 -105.21 23.58 -61.11
N ALA A 29 -105.19 22.61 -60.21
CA ALA A 29 -104.17 22.50 -59.18
C ALA A 29 -102.81 22.33 -59.89
N PRO A 30 -101.74 22.84 -59.31
CA PRO A 30 -100.45 22.86 -59.98
C PRO A 30 -99.90 21.43 -60.12
N ALA A 31 -99.08 21.22 -61.13
CA ALA A 31 -98.31 19.98 -61.23
C ALA A 31 -97.36 19.86 -60.05
N LYS A 32 -97.16 18.65 -59.52
CA LYS A 32 -96.13 18.40 -58.50
C LYS A 32 -94.73 18.74 -59.04
N PRO A 33 -93.74 19.04 -58.17
CA PRO A 33 -92.37 19.17 -58.62
C PRO A 33 -91.94 17.92 -59.42
N ALA A 34 -91.08 18.10 -60.42
CA ALA A 34 -90.48 16.99 -61.15
C ALA A 34 -89.41 16.31 -60.29
N THR A 35 -88.60 17.11 -59.59
CA THR A 35 -87.54 16.66 -58.69
C THR A 35 -87.27 17.73 -57.63
N ILE A 36 -86.50 17.35 -56.61
CA ILE A 36 -85.92 18.26 -55.62
C ILE A 36 -84.40 18.09 -55.71
N GLU A 37 -83.70 19.14 -56.10
CA GLU A 37 -82.24 19.18 -56.05
C GLU A 37 -81.81 19.48 -54.61
N LEU A 38 -80.88 18.68 -54.09
CA LEU A 38 -80.31 18.86 -52.76
C LEU A 38 -78.85 19.29 -52.88
N THR A 39 -78.49 20.39 -52.21
CA THR A 39 -77.11 20.88 -52.11
C THR A 39 -76.60 20.68 -50.68
N PRO A 40 -75.62 19.78 -50.47
CA PRO A 40 -74.98 19.57 -49.17
C PRO A 40 -74.13 20.77 -48.73
N GLY A 41 -74.14 21.09 -47.44
CA GLY A 41 -73.19 22.01 -46.80
C GLY A 41 -72.79 21.51 -45.40
N TYR A 42 -71.88 22.21 -44.72
CA TYR A 42 -71.49 21.86 -43.35
C TYR A 42 -72.64 22.10 -42.38
N PHE A 43 -73.10 21.06 -41.69
CA PHE A 43 -74.27 21.10 -40.81
C PHE A 43 -75.55 21.63 -41.47
N GLN A 44 -75.66 21.54 -42.80
CA GLN A 44 -76.82 22.05 -43.53
C GLN A 44 -77.08 21.32 -44.86
N ILE A 45 -78.33 21.37 -45.31
CA ILE A 45 -78.75 20.91 -46.65
C ILE A 45 -79.75 21.92 -47.21
N THR A 46 -79.56 22.33 -48.47
CA THR A 46 -80.50 23.19 -49.20
C THR A 46 -81.31 22.38 -50.20
N ALA A 47 -82.63 22.53 -50.19
CA ALA A 47 -83.55 21.88 -51.10
C ALA A 47 -84.16 22.88 -52.10
N VAL A 48 -84.07 22.55 -53.40
CA VAL A 48 -84.56 23.37 -54.51
C VAL A 48 -85.47 22.52 -55.42
N PRO A 49 -86.80 22.69 -55.37
CA PRO A 49 -87.72 22.01 -56.29
C PRO A 49 -87.59 22.52 -57.72
N ARG A 50 -87.75 21.61 -58.69
CA ARG A 50 -87.80 21.93 -60.12
C ARG A 50 -89.13 21.49 -60.72
N LEU A 51 -89.75 22.32 -61.56
CA LEU A 51 -90.94 21.93 -62.33
C LEU A 51 -90.54 21.29 -63.66
N ALA A 52 -91.37 20.36 -64.14
CA ALA A 52 -91.24 19.80 -65.50
C ALA A 52 -91.60 20.82 -66.58
N VAL A 53 -92.55 21.72 -66.26
CA VAL A 53 -93.01 22.81 -67.12
C VAL A 53 -93.04 24.06 -66.27
N TYR A 54 -92.44 25.14 -66.76
CA TYR A 54 -92.43 26.42 -66.05
C TYR A 54 -93.87 26.93 -65.85
N ASP A 55 -94.22 27.25 -64.61
CA ASP A 55 -95.48 27.90 -64.25
C ASP A 55 -95.17 29.00 -63.21
N PRO A 56 -95.29 30.29 -63.59
CA PRO A 56 -94.97 31.40 -62.70
C PRO A 56 -95.97 31.58 -61.54
N THR A 57 -97.13 30.91 -61.59
CA THR A 57 -98.16 30.99 -60.55
C THR A 57 -97.93 30.01 -59.41
N VAL A 58 -96.94 29.13 -59.55
CA VAL A 58 -96.63 28.08 -58.58
C VAL A 58 -95.69 28.59 -57.49
N GLN A 59 -96.04 28.30 -56.26
CA GLN A 59 -95.17 28.36 -55.08
C GLN A 59 -94.93 26.95 -54.55
N PHE A 60 -93.89 26.76 -53.73
CA PHE A 60 -93.62 25.46 -53.12
C PHE A 60 -93.73 25.53 -51.61
N GLU A 61 -94.43 24.57 -51.03
CA GLU A 61 -94.45 24.34 -49.59
C GLU A 61 -93.45 23.21 -49.24
N PHE A 62 -92.67 23.39 -48.18
CA PHE A 62 -91.57 22.50 -47.80
C PHE A 62 -91.77 21.87 -46.43
N TRP A 63 -91.42 20.60 -46.33
CA TRP A 63 -91.37 19.84 -45.08
C TRP A 63 -90.06 19.08 -44.97
N PHE A 64 -89.62 18.88 -43.74
CA PHE A 64 -88.39 18.20 -43.38
C PHE A 64 -88.63 17.11 -42.33
N SER A 65 -87.95 15.98 -42.48
CA SER A 65 -87.95 14.91 -41.50
C SER A 65 -86.56 14.29 -41.36
N GLU A 66 -86.17 13.99 -40.12
CA GLU A 66 -84.97 13.20 -39.79
C GLU A 66 -85.18 11.70 -40.06
N LYS A 67 -86.40 11.27 -40.40
CA LYS A 67 -86.75 9.89 -40.75
C LYS A 67 -87.67 9.85 -41.95
N ARG A 68 -87.47 8.85 -42.83
CA ARG A 68 -88.35 8.66 -43.99
C ARG A 68 -89.81 8.44 -43.58
N ILE A 69 -90.71 9.13 -44.24
CA ILE A 69 -92.15 8.96 -44.16
C ILE A 69 -92.63 8.27 -45.44
N THR A 70 -92.95 6.98 -45.35
CA THR A 70 -93.34 6.16 -46.52
C THR A 70 -94.74 6.49 -47.04
N ASN A 71 -95.65 6.93 -46.18
CA ASN A 71 -97.00 7.36 -46.57
C ASN A 71 -97.06 8.90 -46.67
N THR A 72 -97.14 9.42 -47.88
CA THR A 72 -97.14 10.88 -48.14
C THR A 72 -98.33 11.61 -47.53
N ALA A 73 -99.44 10.93 -47.22
CA ALA A 73 -100.57 11.51 -46.49
C ALA A 73 -100.24 11.86 -45.03
N GLN A 74 -99.14 11.33 -44.47
CA GLN A 74 -98.70 11.62 -43.11
C GLN A 74 -97.66 12.75 -43.03
N VAL A 75 -97.18 13.27 -44.16
CA VAL A 75 -96.14 14.30 -44.20
C VAL A 75 -96.53 15.53 -43.39
N GLU A 76 -97.77 16.02 -43.56
CA GLU A 76 -98.24 17.22 -42.84
C GLU A 76 -98.33 17.03 -41.31
N LYS A 77 -98.43 15.79 -40.83
CA LYS A 77 -98.52 15.45 -39.41
C LYS A 77 -97.17 15.13 -38.78
N SER A 78 -96.31 14.45 -39.54
CA SER A 78 -95.09 13.83 -39.01
C SER A 78 -93.80 14.55 -39.41
N ALA A 79 -93.82 15.34 -40.49
CA ALA A 79 -92.68 16.16 -40.88
C ALA A 79 -92.83 17.59 -40.37
N ARG A 80 -91.70 18.24 -40.10
CA ARG A 80 -91.66 19.66 -39.73
C ARG A 80 -91.91 20.52 -40.96
N TYR A 81 -92.97 21.32 -40.94
CA TYR A 81 -93.17 22.36 -41.95
C TYR A 81 -92.06 23.41 -41.86
N LEU A 82 -91.40 23.68 -42.98
CA LEU A 82 -90.33 24.69 -43.07
C LEU A 82 -90.89 26.05 -43.52
N GLY A 83 -91.86 26.05 -44.43
CA GLY A 83 -92.48 27.25 -44.98
C GLY A 83 -92.75 27.14 -46.48
N THR A 84 -93.03 28.30 -47.10
CA THR A 84 -93.27 28.43 -48.54
C THR A 84 -92.14 29.25 -49.18
N GLY A 85 -91.66 28.86 -50.36
CA GLY A 85 -90.59 29.59 -51.06
C GLY A 85 -90.14 28.92 -52.35
N SER A 86 -89.02 29.40 -52.91
CA SER A 86 -88.36 28.76 -54.06
C SER A 86 -87.28 27.76 -53.65
N GLN A 87 -86.77 27.87 -52.42
CA GLN A 87 -85.81 26.94 -51.81
C GLN A 87 -85.90 27.02 -50.28
N TRP A 88 -85.41 26.00 -49.59
CA TRP A 88 -85.22 26.03 -48.13
C TRP A 88 -83.92 25.37 -47.71
N THR A 89 -83.24 25.97 -46.73
CA THR A 89 -82.06 25.39 -46.09
C THR A 89 -82.41 24.91 -44.70
N VAL A 90 -82.12 23.65 -44.41
CA VAL A 90 -82.16 23.10 -43.05
C VAL A 90 -80.75 23.06 -42.52
N GLN A 91 -80.52 23.73 -41.40
CA GLN A 91 -79.22 23.83 -40.76
C GLN A 91 -79.33 23.56 -39.25
N GLY A 92 -78.23 23.11 -38.63
CA GLY A 92 -78.10 23.02 -37.18
C GLY A 92 -77.36 21.77 -36.71
N SER A 93 -77.09 21.68 -35.40
CA SER A 93 -76.27 20.64 -34.77
C SER A 93 -76.79 19.20 -34.91
N ARG A 94 -78.05 19.02 -35.30
CA ARG A 94 -78.66 17.72 -35.60
C ARG A 94 -78.39 17.24 -37.03
N ILE A 95 -78.04 18.15 -37.94
CA ILE A 95 -77.71 17.84 -39.33
C ILE A 95 -76.25 17.41 -39.37
N LYS A 96 -76.00 16.10 -39.29
CA LYS A 96 -74.65 15.55 -39.14
C LYS A 96 -74.18 14.82 -40.39
N PRO A 97 -72.86 14.84 -40.68
CA PRO A 97 -72.28 14.04 -41.77
C PRO A 97 -72.67 12.57 -41.64
N GLY A 98 -72.86 11.90 -42.79
CA GLY A 98 -73.21 10.48 -42.85
C GLY A 98 -74.65 10.15 -42.42
N THR A 99 -75.52 11.14 -42.19
CA THR A 99 -76.93 10.94 -41.83
C THR A 99 -77.84 11.39 -42.97
N ASP A 100 -78.75 10.51 -43.40
CA ASP A 100 -79.78 10.84 -44.38
C ASP A 100 -80.89 11.69 -43.76
N PHE A 101 -81.33 12.70 -44.50
CA PHE A 101 -82.47 13.54 -44.17
C PHE A 101 -83.44 13.62 -45.34
N TRP A 102 -84.73 13.75 -45.03
CA TRP A 102 -85.81 13.70 -46.03
C TRP A 102 -86.51 15.04 -46.16
N PHE A 103 -86.67 15.47 -47.41
CA PHE A 103 -87.41 16.64 -47.83
C PHE A 103 -88.67 16.23 -48.58
N TYR A 104 -89.79 16.83 -48.21
CA TYR A 104 -91.07 16.65 -48.89
C TYR A 104 -91.55 18.00 -49.39
N VAL A 105 -91.74 18.11 -50.70
CA VAL A 105 -92.14 19.37 -51.34
C VAL A 105 -93.36 19.15 -52.21
N ARG A 106 -94.28 20.11 -52.19
CA ARG A 106 -95.42 20.14 -53.12
C ARG A 106 -95.59 21.54 -53.69
N SER A 107 -96.16 21.59 -54.88
CA SER A 107 -96.55 22.82 -55.55
C SER A 107 -97.90 23.29 -55.03
N VAL A 108 -98.07 24.59 -54.87
CA VAL A 108 -99.33 25.24 -54.51
C VAL A 108 -99.57 26.46 -55.39
N ASN A 109 -100.83 26.73 -55.71
CA ASN A 109 -101.28 27.99 -56.32
C ASN A 109 -102.63 28.38 -55.67
N LEU A 110 -103.27 29.44 -56.17
CA LEU A 110 -104.57 29.90 -55.64
C LEU A 110 -105.71 28.86 -55.76
N VAL A 111 -105.52 27.85 -56.60
CA VAL A 111 -106.54 26.88 -57.00
C VAL A 111 -106.43 25.58 -56.21
N GLY A 112 -105.23 25.18 -55.78
CA GLY A 112 -105.04 23.97 -54.99
C GLY A 112 -103.59 23.57 -54.79
N LYS A 113 -103.40 22.34 -54.32
CA LYS A 113 -102.10 21.76 -53.96
C LYS A 113 -101.84 20.50 -54.75
N SER A 114 -100.59 20.27 -55.14
CA SER A 114 -100.17 19.03 -55.79
C SER A 114 -99.95 17.91 -54.77
N ALA A 115 -99.71 16.69 -55.27
CA ALA A 115 -99.09 15.63 -54.47
C ALA A 115 -97.67 16.01 -54.03
N PHE A 116 -97.19 15.36 -52.97
CA PHE A 116 -95.81 15.49 -52.50
C PHE A 116 -94.79 14.80 -53.41
N VAL A 117 -93.59 15.36 -53.44
CA VAL A 117 -92.37 14.78 -53.97
C VAL A 117 -91.39 14.63 -52.82
N GLU A 118 -90.71 13.48 -52.77
CA GLU A 118 -89.71 13.15 -51.76
C GLU A 118 -88.31 13.26 -52.37
N ALA A 119 -87.35 13.77 -51.60
CA ALA A 119 -85.93 13.59 -51.85
C ALA A 119 -85.19 13.36 -50.53
N SER A 120 -84.16 12.53 -50.57
CA SER A 120 -83.25 12.32 -49.44
C SER A 120 -81.85 12.77 -49.77
N GLY A 121 -81.15 13.35 -48.80
CA GLY A 121 -79.75 13.75 -48.96
C GLY A 121 -79.04 13.87 -47.62
N GLN A 122 -77.71 13.94 -47.68
CA GLN A 122 -76.84 14.11 -46.54
C GLN A 122 -76.19 15.51 -46.60
N PRO A 123 -75.83 16.11 -45.44
CA PRO A 123 -74.95 17.27 -45.44
C PRO A 123 -73.55 16.89 -45.94
N SER A 124 -72.65 17.87 -46.05
CA SER A 124 -71.26 17.60 -46.43
C SER A 124 -70.67 16.50 -45.55
N ASN A 125 -69.88 15.60 -46.14
CA ASN A 125 -69.11 14.57 -45.45
C ASN A 125 -67.60 14.85 -45.50
N ASP A 126 -67.21 16.09 -45.81
CA ASP A 126 -65.81 16.53 -45.81
C ASP A 126 -65.30 16.67 -44.37
N GLY A 127 -64.61 15.64 -43.88
CA GLY A 127 -64.05 15.59 -42.54
C GLY A 127 -62.98 16.65 -42.28
N GLU A 128 -62.19 17.02 -43.28
CA GLU A 128 -61.15 18.04 -43.14
C GLU A 128 -61.78 19.41 -42.91
N GLY A 129 -62.80 19.76 -43.70
CA GLY A 129 -63.57 20.98 -43.51
C GLY A 129 -64.26 21.07 -42.14
N TYR A 130 -64.80 19.96 -41.61
CA TYR A 130 -65.33 19.94 -40.25
C TYR A 130 -64.26 20.17 -39.18
N LEU A 131 -63.08 19.56 -39.34
CA LEU A 131 -61.97 19.76 -38.39
C LEU A 131 -61.45 21.19 -38.41
N GLU A 132 -61.43 21.85 -39.56
CA GLU A 132 -61.08 23.27 -39.66
C GLU A 132 -62.09 24.17 -38.93
N ILE A 133 -63.39 23.89 -39.07
CA ILE A 133 -64.45 24.58 -38.31
C ILE A 133 -64.23 24.40 -36.81
N PHE A 134 -63.98 23.16 -36.35
CA PHE A 134 -63.74 22.90 -34.92
C PHE A 134 -62.45 23.55 -34.41
N ARG A 135 -61.38 23.55 -35.21
CA ARG A 135 -60.12 24.23 -34.88
C ARG A 135 -60.37 25.73 -34.66
N GLY A 136 -61.06 26.39 -35.59
CA GLY A 136 -61.42 27.80 -35.43
C GLY A 136 -62.24 28.07 -34.17
N LEU A 137 -63.26 27.24 -33.90
CA LEU A 137 -64.07 27.35 -32.68
C LEU A 137 -63.24 27.14 -31.40
N ILE A 138 -62.28 26.22 -31.40
CA ILE A 138 -61.38 25.99 -30.26
C ILE A 138 -60.46 27.19 -30.06
N ASP A 139 -59.86 27.72 -31.14
CA ASP A 139 -58.94 28.86 -31.12
C ASP A 139 -59.59 30.15 -30.59
N GLU A 140 -60.90 30.32 -30.79
CA GLU A 140 -61.68 31.45 -30.26
C GLU A 140 -61.95 31.37 -28.74
N THR A 141 -61.76 30.20 -28.12
CA THR A 141 -62.04 30.04 -26.67
C THR A 141 -60.85 30.46 -25.80
N LEU A 142 -61.13 31.06 -24.64
CA LEU A 142 -60.10 31.34 -23.62
C LEU A 142 -59.36 30.08 -23.16
N LEU A 143 -60.07 28.93 -23.10
CA LEU A 143 -59.47 27.64 -22.79
C LEU A 143 -58.54 27.15 -23.90
N GLY A 144 -58.90 27.32 -25.17
CA GLY A 144 -58.06 26.97 -26.32
C GLY A 144 -56.79 27.82 -26.37
N GLN A 145 -56.92 29.13 -26.12
CA GLN A 145 -55.77 30.04 -26.02
C GLN A 145 -54.85 29.68 -24.86
N ALA A 146 -55.40 29.48 -23.66
CA ALA A 146 -54.62 29.08 -22.49
C ALA A 146 -53.95 27.70 -22.65
N LEU A 147 -54.61 26.76 -23.34
CA LEU A 147 -54.01 25.46 -23.67
C LEU A 147 -52.85 25.63 -24.66
N LYS A 148 -53.01 26.48 -25.68
CA LYS A 148 -51.96 26.78 -26.66
C LYS A 148 -50.74 27.41 -26.01
N GLU A 149 -50.93 28.39 -25.13
CA GLU A 149 -49.84 28.99 -24.35
C GLU A 149 -49.11 27.98 -23.45
N ARG A 150 -49.85 27.02 -22.86
CA ARG A 150 -49.24 25.93 -22.06
C ARG A 150 -48.47 24.92 -22.90
N ILE A 151 -48.91 24.66 -24.14
CA ILE A 151 -48.19 23.80 -25.08
C ILE A 151 -46.95 24.54 -25.62
N ASP A 152 -47.09 25.82 -25.94
CA ASP A 152 -46.03 26.73 -26.41
C ASP A 152 -45.12 27.21 -25.27
N ALA A 153 -44.90 26.38 -24.23
CA ALA A 153 -44.10 26.66 -23.04
C ALA A 153 -42.58 26.84 -23.30
N SER A 154 -42.26 27.67 -24.28
CA SER A 154 -40.99 28.32 -24.56
C SER A 154 -40.34 28.91 -23.31
N ALA A 155 -41.13 29.39 -22.33
CA ALA A 155 -40.64 29.81 -21.03
C ALA A 155 -39.90 28.69 -20.28
N LEU A 156 -40.47 27.47 -20.22
CA LEU A 156 -39.79 26.31 -19.63
C LEU A 156 -38.50 25.97 -20.40
N ARG A 157 -38.52 26.11 -21.73
CA ARG A 157 -37.32 25.87 -22.55
C ARG A 157 -36.22 26.88 -22.23
N THR A 158 -36.56 28.16 -22.08
CA THR A 158 -35.62 29.22 -21.70
C THR A 158 -35.08 29.01 -20.29
N GLU A 159 -35.94 28.64 -19.32
CA GLU A 159 -35.51 28.33 -17.94
C GLU A 159 -34.53 27.15 -17.90
N VAL A 160 -34.81 26.08 -18.66
CA VAL A 160 -33.89 24.94 -18.76
C VAL A 160 -32.56 25.35 -19.38
N THR A 161 -32.57 26.12 -20.47
CA THR A 161 -31.33 26.61 -21.10
C THR A 161 -30.51 27.50 -20.16
N GLN A 162 -31.17 28.38 -19.40
CA GLN A 162 -30.47 29.21 -18.40
C GLN A 162 -29.88 28.36 -17.28
N LEU A 163 -30.62 27.35 -16.79
CA LEU A 163 -30.13 26.44 -15.77
C LEU A 163 -28.93 25.61 -16.27
N GLU A 164 -28.96 25.14 -17.52
CA GLU A 164 -27.84 24.44 -18.15
C GLU A 164 -26.58 25.32 -18.19
N GLU A 165 -26.72 26.60 -18.55
CA GLU A 165 -25.61 27.55 -18.59
C GLU A 165 -25.07 27.87 -17.19
N ASP A 166 -25.95 28.10 -16.21
CA ASP A 166 -25.58 28.34 -14.81
C ASP A 166 -24.81 27.14 -14.21
N ILE A 167 -25.27 25.91 -14.48
CA ILE A 167 -24.59 24.68 -14.05
C ILE A 167 -23.20 24.60 -14.68
N ARG A 168 -23.09 24.91 -15.97
CA ARG A 168 -21.82 24.86 -16.71
C ARG A 168 -20.81 25.86 -16.14
N GLN A 169 -21.23 27.10 -15.89
CA GLN A 169 -20.36 28.14 -15.31
C GLN A 169 -19.90 27.78 -13.88
N ARG A 170 -20.78 27.20 -13.06
CA ARG A 170 -20.40 26.71 -11.73
C ARG A 170 -19.38 25.58 -11.82
N MET A 171 -19.61 24.61 -12.71
CA MET A 171 -18.65 23.52 -12.95
C MET A 171 -17.28 24.06 -13.39
N ASP A 172 -17.23 25.00 -14.32
CA ASP A 172 -15.96 25.59 -14.78
C ASP A 172 -15.23 26.32 -13.65
N THR A 173 -15.98 27.01 -12.78
CA THR A 173 -15.43 27.69 -11.60
C THR A 173 -14.85 26.69 -10.59
N ASP A 174 -15.60 25.63 -10.28
CA ASP A 174 -15.17 24.59 -9.34
C ASP A 174 -13.94 23.84 -9.87
N ILE A 175 -13.93 23.51 -11.17
CA ILE A 175 -12.78 22.89 -11.84
C ILE A 175 -11.55 23.79 -11.71
N ALA A 176 -11.68 25.09 -12.03
CA ALA A 176 -10.57 26.04 -11.92
C ALA A 176 -10.03 26.15 -10.48
N GLU A 177 -10.92 26.14 -9.46
CA GLU A 177 -10.51 26.16 -8.06
C GLU A 177 -9.75 24.89 -7.67
N VAL A 178 -10.26 23.72 -8.06
CA VAL A 178 -9.62 22.42 -7.81
C VAL A 178 -8.25 22.35 -8.48
N THR A 179 -8.15 22.73 -9.76
CA THR A 179 -6.88 22.80 -10.49
C THR A 179 -5.87 23.69 -9.77
N ARG A 180 -6.31 24.85 -9.24
CA ARG A 180 -5.43 25.75 -8.47
C ARG A 180 -4.96 25.12 -7.16
N LYS A 181 -5.84 24.41 -6.44
CA LYS A 181 -5.48 23.70 -5.19
C LYS A 181 -4.47 22.59 -5.47
N ILE A 182 -4.67 21.82 -6.54
CA ILE A 182 -3.75 20.77 -6.98
C ILE A 182 -2.37 21.40 -7.27
N GLY A 183 -2.29 22.45 -8.09
CA GLY A 183 -1.00 23.09 -8.40
C GLY A 183 -0.26 23.64 -7.18
N LYS A 184 -0.98 24.16 -6.18
CA LYS A 184 -0.38 24.57 -4.89
C LYS A 184 0.15 23.38 -4.09
N ALA A 185 -0.59 22.28 -4.07
CA ALA A 185 -0.19 21.06 -3.37
C ALA A 185 1.04 20.42 -4.04
N GLU A 186 1.06 20.35 -5.38
CA GLU A 186 2.20 19.89 -6.17
C GLU A 186 3.45 20.72 -5.88
N ASN A 187 3.36 22.05 -5.94
CA ASN A 187 4.49 22.92 -5.60
C ASN A 187 5.00 22.72 -4.16
N SER A 188 4.09 22.55 -3.21
CA SER A 188 4.45 22.29 -1.80
C SER A 188 5.17 20.94 -1.65
N LEU A 189 4.70 19.91 -2.36
CA LEU A 189 5.32 18.59 -2.37
C LEU A 189 6.71 18.63 -3.01
N THR A 190 6.88 19.34 -4.13
CA THR A 190 8.18 19.54 -4.78
C THR A 190 9.19 20.18 -3.83
N GLN A 191 8.79 21.24 -3.11
CA GLN A 191 9.66 21.89 -2.12
C GLN A 191 10.02 20.96 -0.95
N LEU A 192 9.05 20.19 -0.45
CA LEU A 192 9.27 19.25 0.64
C LEU A 192 10.22 18.12 0.24
N VAL A 193 10.08 17.58 -0.97
CA VAL A 193 10.98 16.56 -1.52
C VAL A 193 12.39 17.12 -1.72
N ALA A 194 12.53 18.32 -2.29
CA ALA A 194 13.82 18.98 -2.47
C ALA A 194 14.54 19.18 -1.12
N LYS A 195 13.84 19.76 -0.14
CA LYS A 195 14.39 19.97 1.21
C LYS A 195 14.78 18.64 1.87
N LYS A 196 13.93 17.61 1.78
CA LYS A 196 14.22 16.30 2.37
C LYS A 196 15.44 15.65 1.72
N ASN A 197 15.62 15.81 0.41
CA ASN A 197 16.81 15.34 -0.29
C ASN A 197 18.06 16.08 0.18
N GLU A 198 18.01 17.41 0.31
CA GLU A 198 19.12 18.20 0.87
C GLU A 198 19.49 17.77 2.30
N ASP A 199 18.49 17.63 3.19
CA ASP A 199 18.67 17.17 4.56
C ASP A 199 19.31 15.77 4.60
N GLN A 200 18.86 14.86 3.73
CA GLN A 200 19.43 13.52 3.60
C GLN A 200 20.87 13.55 3.07
N THR A 201 21.16 14.37 2.07
CA THR A 201 22.53 14.55 1.55
C THR A 201 23.48 15.05 2.65
N LEU A 202 23.03 16.03 3.45
CA LEU A 202 23.81 16.54 4.58
C LEU A 202 24.05 15.47 5.66
N ALA A 203 23.01 14.70 6.01
CA ALA A 203 23.13 13.61 6.98
C ALA A 203 24.10 12.52 6.49
N ILE A 204 24.05 12.15 5.21
CA ILE A 204 24.98 11.19 4.61
C ILE A 204 26.42 11.73 4.69
N ALA A 205 26.64 13.00 4.34
CA ALA A 205 27.98 13.62 4.41
C ALA A 205 28.55 13.62 5.84
N GLN A 206 27.72 13.90 6.85
CA GLN A 206 28.14 13.84 8.26
C GLN A 206 28.51 12.42 8.70
N VAL A 207 27.73 11.41 8.28
CA VAL A 207 28.04 10.01 8.55
C VAL A 207 29.34 9.60 7.87
N SER A 208 29.55 9.97 6.60
CA SER A 208 30.81 9.72 5.89
C SER A 208 32.00 10.31 6.62
N GLN A 209 31.93 11.59 7.05
CA GLN A 209 33.00 12.21 7.84
C GLN A 209 33.28 11.48 9.15
N LYS A 210 32.24 11.00 9.84
CA LYS A 210 32.40 10.23 11.08
C LYS A 210 33.07 8.88 10.80
N VAL A 211 32.71 8.21 9.71
CA VAL A 211 33.34 6.95 9.28
C VAL A 211 34.82 7.17 8.97
N ASP A 212 35.16 8.24 8.23
CA ASP A 212 36.55 8.58 7.91
C ASP A 212 37.37 8.85 9.16
N ARG A 213 36.79 9.60 10.12
CA ARG A 213 37.43 9.88 11.41
C ARG A 213 37.68 8.60 12.21
N VAL A 214 36.66 7.76 12.37
CA VAL A 214 36.79 6.49 13.11
C VAL A 214 37.82 5.57 12.43
N SER A 215 37.83 5.52 11.09
CA SER A 215 38.82 4.76 10.33
C SER A 215 40.25 5.24 10.60
N SER A 216 40.46 6.56 10.65
CA SER A 216 41.74 7.15 11.02
C SER A 216 42.15 6.83 12.47
N GLU A 217 41.23 6.98 13.43
CA GLU A 217 41.46 6.66 14.85
C GLU A 217 41.84 5.18 15.05
N ILE A 218 41.13 4.26 14.36
CA ILE A 218 41.46 2.83 14.37
C ILE A 218 42.85 2.58 13.78
N SER A 219 43.16 3.18 12.62
CA SER A 219 44.45 3.01 11.95
C SER A 219 45.61 3.47 12.84
N GLN A 220 45.42 4.59 13.53
CA GLN A 220 46.38 5.13 14.48
C GLN A 220 46.53 4.21 15.70
N THR A 221 45.44 3.74 16.28
CA THR A 221 45.44 2.83 17.44
C THR A 221 46.17 1.53 17.11
N VAL A 222 45.88 0.95 15.94
CA VAL A 222 46.55 -0.27 15.45
C VAL A 222 48.05 -0.03 15.25
N SER A 223 48.43 1.09 14.62
CA SER A 223 49.84 1.45 14.41
C SER A 223 50.60 1.66 15.72
N GLN A 224 49.98 2.33 16.69
CA GLN A 224 50.54 2.53 18.03
C GLN A 224 50.72 1.19 18.75
N GLY A 225 49.67 0.36 18.78
CA GLY A 225 49.73 -0.98 19.40
C GLY A 225 50.81 -1.86 18.77
N GLN A 226 50.97 -1.83 17.44
CA GLN A 226 52.02 -2.58 16.76
C GLN A 226 53.42 -2.09 17.12
N SER A 227 53.61 -0.77 17.23
CA SER A 227 54.89 -0.18 17.65
C SER A 227 55.22 -0.51 19.11
N GLU A 228 54.22 -0.47 19.98
CA GLU A 228 54.37 -0.80 21.40
C GLU A 228 54.66 -2.29 21.60
N ASN A 229 53.94 -3.18 20.92
CA ASN A 229 54.23 -4.61 20.91
C ASN A 229 55.65 -4.89 20.41
N ALA A 230 56.10 -4.22 19.34
CA ALA A 230 57.46 -4.37 18.84
C ALA A 230 58.52 -3.96 19.90
N ARG A 231 58.27 -2.86 20.63
CA ARG A 231 59.13 -2.43 21.75
C ARG A 231 59.14 -3.44 22.90
N GLN A 232 57.98 -3.93 23.31
CA GLN A 232 57.87 -4.93 24.38
C GLN A 232 58.59 -6.22 23.99
N ILE A 233 58.41 -6.70 22.75
CA ILE A 233 59.13 -7.87 22.22
C ILE A 233 60.65 -7.63 22.25
N ALA A 234 61.11 -6.45 21.85
CA ALA A 234 62.54 -6.12 21.89
C ALA A 234 63.10 -6.10 23.32
N GLN A 235 62.35 -5.55 24.28
CA GLN A 235 62.72 -5.55 25.70
C GLN A 235 62.78 -6.98 26.27
N VAL A 236 61.79 -7.82 25.97
CA VAL A 236 61.77 -9.23 26.38
C VAL A 236 62.97 -9.96 25.79
N ARG A 237 63.29 -9.77 24.50
CA ARG A 237 64.48 -10.34 23.86
C ARG A 237 65.76 -9.94 24.60
N GLN A 238 65.96 -8.65 24.85
CA GLN A 238 67.14 -8.16 25.59
C GLN A 238 67.24 -8.76 26.99
N TYR A 239 66.11 -8.87 27.71
CA TYR A 239 66.09 -9.49 29.03
C TYR A 239 66.47 -10.97 28.96
N VAL A 240 65.91 -11.71 28.01
CA VAL A 240 66.21 -13.12 27.76
C VAL A 240 67.69 -13.30 27.40
N ASP A 241 68.24 -12.46 26.51
CA ASP A 241 69.65 -12.53 26.09
C ASP A 241 70.60 -12.23 27.26
N LYS A 242 70.28 -11.23 28.08
CA LYS A 242 71.04 -10.89 29.29
C LYS A 242 71.01 -12.06 30.28
N LYS A 243 69.84 -12.62 30.56
CA LYS A 243 69.68 -13.75 31.47
C LYS A 243 70.35 -15.01 30.94
N GLY A 244 70.28 -15.26 29.63
CA GLY A 244 71.03 -16.32 28.96
C GLY A 244 72.52 -16.19 29.20
N SER A 245 73.08 -14.99 28.97
CA SER A 245 74.50 -14.70 29.18
C SER A 245 74.93 -14.86 30.65
N GLU A 246 74.11 -14.41 31.60
CA GLU A 246 74.35 -14.57 33.05
C GLU A 246 74.35 -16.06 33.46
N ILE A 247 73.41 -16.85 32.93
CA ILE A 247 73.34 -18.30 33.14
C ILE A 247 74.59 -18.98 32.58
N THR A 248 74.97 -18.69 31.33
CA THR A 248 76.17 -19.27 30.70
C THR A 248 77.42 -18.94 31.52
N SER A 249 77.65 -17.66 31.84
CA SER A 249 78.82 -17.25 32.62
C SER A 249 78.88 -17.90 34.01
N THR A 250 77.75 -17.97 34.71
CA THR A 250 77.68 -18.60 36.05
C THR A 250 77.93 -20.10 35.95
N THR A 251 77.37 -20.75 34.93
CA THR A 251 77.54 -22.19 34.70
C THR A 251 78.98 -22.50 34.33
N ASP A 252 79.59 -21.77 33.41
CA ASP A 252 80.99 -21.93 33.00
C ASP A 252 81.94 -21.75 34.19
N LYS A 253 81.69 -20.74 35.04
CA LYS A 253 82.48 -20.54 36.26
C LYS A 253 82.36 -21.72 37.21
N LYS A 254 81.13 -22.18 37.51
CA LYS A 254 80.92 -23.34 38.38
C LYS A 254 81.55 -24.61 37.81
N LEU A 255 81.43 -24.85 36.50
CA LEU A 255 82.05 -25.98 35.82
C LEU A 255 83.58 -25.88 35.85
N GLY A 256 84.15 -24.69 35.66
CA GLY A 256 85.59 -24.44 35.79
C GLY A 256 86.10 -24.68 37.21
N ASP A 257 85.43 -24.12 38.22
CA ASP A 257 85.77 -24.33 39.65
C ASP A 257 85.69 -25.83 40.03
N GLN A 258 84.67 -26.53 39.53
CA GLN A 258 84.54 -27.98 39.69
C GLN A 258 85.66 -28.73 38.97
N ALA A 259 86.04 -28.33 37.75
CA ALA A 259 87.14 -28.94 37.02
C ALA A 259 88.47 -28.81 37.75
N VAL A 260 88.78 -27.64 38.33
CA VAL A 260 89.98 -27.41 39.16
C VAL A 260 89.96 -28.29 40.41
N THR A 261 88.80 -28.36 41.10
CA THR A 261 88.64 -29.22 42.28
C THR A 261 88.89 -30.69 41.94
N ILE A 262 88.34 -31.16 40.81
CA ILE A 262 88.55 -32.52 40.31
C ILE A 262 90.04 -32.76 40.01
N GLN A 263 90.71 -31.84 39.33
CA GLN A 263 92.15 -31.94 39.04
C GLN A 263 92.99 -32.01 40.32
N GLN A 264 92.63 -31.25 41.35
CA GLN A 264 93.35 -31.26 42.62
C GLN A 264 93.14 -32.57 43.39
N ILE A 265 91.91 -33.11 43.42
CA ILE A 265 91.65 -34.44 43.98
C ILE A 265 92.45 -35.51 43.24
N GLN A 266 92.48 -35.45 41.90
CA GLN A 266 93.27 -36.37 41.08
C GLN A 266 94.77 -36.27 41.38
N ARG A 267 95.29 -35.05 41.55
CA ARG A 267 96.68 -34.82 41.94
C ARG A 267 96.98 -35.39 43.32
N VAL A 268 96.19 -35.05 44.35
CA VAL A 268 96.38 -35.59 45.71
C VAL A 268 96.34 -37.12 45.71
N GLN A 269 95.41 -37.73 44.97
CA GLN A 269 95.36 -39.19 44.86
C GLN A 269 96.60 -39.76 44.15
N SER A 270 97.08 -39.12 43.09
CA SER A 270 98.29 -39.54 42.37
C SER A 270 99.53 -39.39 43.24
N ASP A 271 99.71 -38.23 43.88
CA ASP A 271 100.86 -37.93 44.74
C ASP A 271 100.87 -38.90 45.93
N THR A 272 99.73 -39.09 46.60
CA THR A 272 99.60 -40.09 47.69
C THR A 272 99.98 -41.49 47.23
N ARG A 273 99.54 -41.90 46.03
CA ARG A 273 99.86 -43.22 45.47
C ARG A 273 101.32 -43.36 45.07
N ASN A 274 101.92 -42.28 44.58
CA ASN A 274 103.28 -42.29 44.06
C ASN A 274 104.32 -42.10 45.14
N GLU A 275 104.03 -41.35 46.20
CA GLU A 275 105.00 -40.93 47.22
C GLU A 275 104.92 -41.76 48.50
N LEU A 276 103.78 -42.37 48.83
CA LEU A 276 103.63 -43.11 50.09
C LEU A 276 103.60 -44.62 49.89
N ASN A 277 104.42 -45.32 50.68
CA ASN A 277 104.42 -46.77 50.81
C ASN A 277 103.99 -47.18 52.22
N ALA A 278 103.29 -48.31 52.33
CA ALA A 278 102.96 -48.90 53.62
C ALA A 278 104.03 -49.95 53.99
N MET A 279 104.62 -49.81 55.18
CA MET A 279 105.58 -50.75 55.73
C MET A 279 104.96 -51.54 56.89
N TYR A 280 105.29 -52.83 56.93
CA TYR A 280 105.00 -53.72 58.04
C TYR A 280 106.31 -54.37 58.52
N MET A 281 106.59 -54.34 59.82
CA MET A 281 107.81 -54.88 60.42
C MET A 281 107.50 -55.90 61.52
N LEU A 282 108.33 -56.95 61.60
CA LEU A 282 108.25 -57.98 62.63
C LEU A 282 109.59 -58.10 63.35
N LYS A 283 109.62 -57.83 64.67
CA LYS A 283 110.84 -57.95 65.49
C LYS A 283 110.88 -59.33 66.12
N VAL A 284 111.98 -60.06 65.91
CA VAL A 284 112.20 -61.40 66.45
C VAL A 284 113.40 -61.39 67.40
N GLN A 285 113.26 -62.00 68.58
CA GLN A 285 114.35 -62.20 69.56
C GLN A 285 114.55 -63.68 69.85
N LYS A 286 115.63 -64.07 70.52
CA LYS A 286 115.87 -65.46 70.96
C LYS A 286 115.82 -65.58 72.48
N THR A 287 115.29 -66.69 72.99
CA THR A 287 115.33 -67.03 74.42
C THR A 287 116.76 -67.37 74.86
N LYS A 288 117.05 -67.43 76.18
CA LYS A 288 118.36 -67.83 76.73
C LYS A 288 118.89 -69.17 76.18
N ASN A 289 118.00 -70.02 75.66
CA ASN A 289 118.31 -71.32 75.06
C ASN A 289 118.32 -71.29 73.52
N GLY A 290 118.30 -70.11 72.89
CA GLY A 290 118.46 -69.93 71.45
C GLY A 290 117.18 -69.98 70.60
N ILE A 291 115.98 -70.17 71.18
CA ILE A 291 114.72 -70.30 70.41
C ILE A 291 114.23 -68.90 69.98
N PRO A 292 114.05 -68.61 68.68
CA PRO A 292 113.50 -67.34 68.22
C PRO A 292 111.98 -67.22 68.50
N TYR A 293 111.52 -66.06 68.97
CA TYR A 293 110.10 -65.69 69.13
C TYR A 293 109.88 -64.24 68.69
N VAL A 294 108.68 -63.92 68.24
CA VAL A 294 108.31 -62.54 67.86
C VAL A 294 108.20 -61.71 69.13
N ALA A 295 109.11 -60.75 69.26
CA ALA A 295 109.17 -59.84 70.40
C ALA A 295 108.46 -58.50 70.11
N GLY A 296 107.97 -58.28 68.88
CA GLY A 296 107.09 -57.17 68.55
C GLY A 296 106.69 -57.05 67.09
N ILE A 297 105.71 -56.18 66.81
CA ILE A 297 105.20 -55.83 65.49
C ILE A 297 105.23 -54.31 65.30
N GLY A 298 105.40 -53.86 64.05
CA GLY A 298 105.29 -52.46 63.71
C GLY A 298 104.58 -52.24 62.37
N ALA A 299 103.86 -51.14 62.26
CA ALA A 299 103.24 -50.70 61.02
C ALA A 299 103.48 -49.20 60.84
N GLY A 300 103.89 -48.82 59.64
CA GLY A 300 104.26 -47.45 59.35
C GLY A 300 103.94 -47.03 57.92
N ILE A 301 103.94 -45.73 57.72
CA ILE A 301 103.91 -45.10 56.41
C ILE A 301 105.32 -44.60 56.13
N GLU A 302 105.83 -44.89 54.95
CA GLU A 302 107.13 -44.44 54.48
C GLU A 302 106.97 -43.62 53.21
N ASP A 303 107.90 -42.71 53.00
CA ASP A 303 108.09 -42.05 51.72
C ASP A 303 108.73 -43.04 50.71
N VAL A 304 108.71 -42.72 49.41
CA VAL A 304 109.34 -43.51 48.33
C VAL A 304 110.83 -43.72 48.51
N ASP A 305 111.52 -42.79 49.17
CA ASP A 305 112.94 -42.90 49.50
C ASP A 305 113.20 -43.84 50.70
N GLY A 306 112.17 -44.55 51.19
CA GLY A 306 112.26 -45.51 52.30
C GLY A 306 112.41 -44.86 53.67
N GLN A 307 112.19 -43.55 53.77
CA GLN A 307 112.19 -42.86 55.06
C GLN A 307 110.84 -43.08 55.74
N THR A 308 110.87 -43.69 56.93
CA THR A 308 109.67 -43.83 57.75
C THR A 308 109.12 -42.45 58.14
N LEU A 309 107.89 -42.15 57.76
CA LEU A 309 107.21 -40.89 58.09
C LEU A 309 106.44 -41.00 59.40
N SER A 310 105.80 -42.15 59.62
CA SER A 310 105.16 -42.46 60.88
C SER A 310 105.21 -43.97 61.11
N ASN A 311 105.35 -44.37 62.37
CA ASN A 311 105.40 -45.78 62.73
C ASN A 311 104.84 -46.01 64.12
N ILE A 312 104.08 -47.09 64.24
CA ILE A 312 103.58 -47.60 65.51
C ILE A 312 104.30 -48.91 65.76
N LEU A 313 105.00 -49.00 66.88
CA LEU A 313 105.71 -50.20 67.31
C LEU A 313 105.13 -50.73 68.62
N LEU A 314 104.87 -52.03 68.64
CA LEU A 314 104.37 -52.77 69.79
C LEU A 314 105.35 -53.91 70.10
N GLN A 315 106.01 -53.87 71.25
CA GLN A 315 107.00 -54.85 71.71
C GLN A 315 106.67 -55.32 73.14
N ALA A 316 107.24 -56.44 73.57
CA ALA A 316 106.92 -57.10 74.85
C ALA A 316 107.09 -56.18 76.09
N ASP A 317 108.07 -55.29 76.06
CA ASP A 317 108.38 -54.35 77.14
C ASP A 317 108.23 -52.89 76.72
N ARG A 318 107.85 -52.62 75.46
CA ARG A 318 107.82 -51.26 74.88
C ARG A 318 106.70 -51.07 73.84
N ILE A 319 105.85 -50.04 74.03
CA ILE A 319 104.95 -49.54 72.97
C ILE A 319 105.37 -48.11 72.64
N ALA A 320 105.60 -47.83 71.35
CA ALA A 320 106.01 -46.51 70.90
C ALA A 320 105.27 -46.10 69.63
N MET A 321 104.76 -44.88 69.61
CA MET A 321 104.40 -44.20 68.36
C MET A 321 105.50 -43.19 68.07
N ILE A 322 106.10 -43.30 66.89
CA ILE A 322 107.27 -42.53 66.51
C ILE A 322 106.95 -41.79 65.21
N THR A 323 107.24 -40.50 65.21
CA THR A 323 107.25 -39.67 64.01
C THR A 323 108.68 -39.21 63.81
N PRO A 324 109.37 -39.69 62.76
CA PRO A 324 110.72 -39.22 62.47
C PRO A 324 110.64 -37.83 61.83
N GLU A 325 111.05 -36.79 62.55
CA GLU A 325 111.26 -35.46 61.95
C GLU A 325 112.76 -35.30 61.66
N ASN A 326 113.09 -35.12 60.37
CA ASN A 326 114.46 -34.81 59.89
C ASN A 326 115.54 -35.80 60.38
N GLY A 327 115.26 -37.11 60.28
CA GLY A 327 116.22 -38.16 60.64
C GLY A 327 116.43 -38.36 62.14
N ASN A 328 115.76 -37.59 63.01
CA ASN A 328 115.71 -37.82 64.46
C ASN A 328 114.36 -38.45 64.84
N THR A 329 114.40 -39.65 65.44
CA THR A 329 113.20 -40.37 65.85
C THR A 329 112.69 -39.82 67.19
N THR A 330 111.81 -38.82 67.12
CA THR A 330 111.17 -38.29 68.33
C THR A 330 109.94 -39.15 68.65
N PRO A 331 109.92 -39.87 69.78
CA PRO A 331 108.72 -40.60 70.15
C PRO A 331 107.63 -39.61 70.59
N LEU A 332 106.41 -39.77 70.07
CA LEU A 332 105.23 -39.10 70.59
C LEU A 332 104.98 -39.54 72.03
N PHE A 333 104.96 -40.86 72.22
CA PHE A 333 105.02 -41.49 73.52
C PHE A 333 105.72 -42.84 73.43
N VAL A 334 106.32 -43.23 74.54
CA VAL A 334 106.90 -44.55 74.76
C VAL A 334 106.44 -45.03 76.11
N ALA A 335 105.66 -46.10 76.14
CA ALA A 335 105.49 -46.90 77.35
C ALA A 335 106.64 -47.91 77.40
N GLN A 336 107.46 -47.91 78.45
CA GLN A 336 108.50 -48.91 78.63
C GLN A 336 108.68 -49.28 80.11
N GLY A 337 108.61 -50.59 80.41
CA GLY A 337 108.54 -51.07 81.80
C GLY A 337 107.30 -50.53 82.53
N ASN A 338 107.48 -50.04 83.76
CA ASN A 338 106.40 -49.42 84.56
C ASN A 338 106.32 -47.89 84.38
N GLN A 339 106.93 -47.32 83.34
CA GLN A 339 106.96 -45.87 83.11
C GLN A 339 106.46 -45.52 81.70
N LEU A 340 105.68 -44.45 81.61
CA LEU A 340 105.23 -43.85 80.35
C LEU A 340 105.97 -42.53 80.16
N PHE A 341 106.68 -42.43 79.05
CA PHE A 341 107.36 -41.23 78.62
C PHE A 341 106.52 -40.59 77.52
N MET A 342 106.10 -39.35 77.74
CA MET A 342 105.40 -38.55 76.74
C MET A 342 106.18 -37.26 76.53
N ASN A 343 106.30 -36.85 75.27
CA ASN A 343 106.94 -35.58 74.96
C ASN A 343 106.03 -34.43 75.44
N ASP A 344 106.61 -33.48 76.21
CA ASP A 344 105.87 -32.39 76.89
C ASP A 344 105.12 -31.48 75.90
N VAL A 345 105.56 -31.43 74.63
CA VAL A 345 104.87 -30.70 73.56
C VAL A 345 103.44 -31.24 73.33
N PHE A 346 103.15 -32.49 73.72
CA PHE A 346 101.82 -33.10 73.62
C PHE A 346 101.05 -33.11 74.96
N LEU A 347 101.60 -32.55 76.04
CA LEU A 347 100.95 -32.44 77.35
C LEU A 347 100.46 -31.00 77.60
N LYS A 348 99.15 -30.80 77.83
CA LYS A 348 98.61 -29.51 78.30
C LYS A 348 98.59 -29.48 79.84
N ARG A 349 99.27 -28.50 80.46
CA ARG A 349 99.26 -28.28 81.93
C ARG A 349 98.33 -27.12 82.32
N LEU A 350 97.51 -27.30 83.36
CA LEU A 350 96.68 -26.25 83.98
C LEU A 350 97.38 -25.76 85.26
N PHE A 351 97.52 -24.44 85.46
CA PHE A 351 98.05 -23.85 86.70
C PHE A 351 96.93 -23.13 87.48
N ALA A 352 96.78 -23.43 88.77
CA ALA A 352 95.84 -22.75 89.68
C ALA A 352 96.56 -21.63 90.47
N VAL A 353 95.90 -20.47 90.61
CA VAL A 353 96.42 -19.28 91.32
C VAL A 353 96.09 -19.36 92.82
N SER A 354 97.01 -18.92 93.66
CA SER A 354 97.07 -19.08 95.12
C SER A 354 95.88 -18.50 95.91
N ILE A 355 95.56 -19.23 96.99
CA ILE A 355 94.56 -18.92 98.02
C ILE A 355 95.03 -17.72 98.87
N THR A 356 94.16 -16.71 99.06
CA THR A 356 94.29 -15.70 100.12
C THR A 356 93.30 -16.02 101.23
N SER A 357 93.81 -16.15 102.46
CA SER A 357 93.06 -16.36 103.70
C SER A 357 92.68 -15.02 104.31
N SER A 358 91.38 -14.78 104.52
CA SER A 358 90.85 -13.83 105.50
C SER A 358 89.34 -14.05 105.73
N GLY A 359 88.93 -14.38 106.96
CA GLY A 359 87.55 -14.14 107.42
C GLY A 359 86.79 -15.32 108.04
N ASN A 360 86.86 -15.37 109.38
CA ASN A 360 86.08 -16.04 110.43
C ASN A 360 84.84 -16.91 110.08
N PRO A 361 84.75 -18.15 110.61
CA PRO A 361 83.58 -19.04 110.45
C PRO A 361 82.49 -18.79 111.51
N PRO A 362 81.21 -18.99 111.16
CA PRO A 362 80.26 -19.76 111.95
C PRO A 362 80.16 -21.21 111.47
#